data_AF-A0A9Q8QBP6-F1
#
_entry.id   AF-A0A9Q8QBP6-F1
#
_cell.length_a   1.000
_cell.length_b   1.000
_cell.length_c   1.000
_cell.angle_alpha   90.00
_cell.angle_beta   90.00
_cell.angle_gamma   90.00
#
_symmetry.space_group_name_H-M   'P 1'
#
loop_
_entity.id
_entity.type
_entity.pdbx_description
1 polymer ?
#
loop_
_entity_poly.entity_id
_entity_poly.type
_entity_poly.pdbx_seq_one_letter_code
_entity_poly.pdbx_strand_id
1 'polypeptide(L)'
;MRRYDIDEARYVSQLPKYLSLWTSAHRGRTLFALHADQTPAVESGIIDPDTRIDASLLRPAMDRARVIKTDYEVAMVRRANDVSSAGHRKVAQLLLRLATERDVEAVFAAVCTARGARDMAYPVIAGAGENGSILHYGENDQPLTGKQTMVLDAGCEWHGYASDVTRTLPIPGSWTPRAAAIHAIVESMQDQCIAGVRPGARFDHLHMLAEDVAVDGLLRLGILRGDRDDIARAGTIAAFFPHYLGHHVGLEVHDVSGDLPIAAAAQGLGRGLGLDGGKRAMVTPRDSVRMRADKTAGANGVESSTSSRTRGQQELLPNMIVTVEPGIYFCRSYLEGYYLDDPVHSRFIDADVLESYYPVGGVRIEDCILVTRDGYENLTTAPKGRELLDVINGRA
;
A
#
# COMPACT_ATOMS: atom_id res chain seq x y z
N MET A 1 -28.17 22.12 -6.82
CA MET A 1 -27.38 23.30 -6.41
C MET A 1 -27.04 23.22 -4.93
N ARG A 2 -27.94 23.57 -3.98
CA ARG A 2 -27.66 23.56 -2.52
C ARG A 2 -26.95 22.31 -1.94
N ARG A 3 -27.22 21.10 -2.46
CA ARG A 3 -26.60 19.85 -1.99
C ARG A 3 -25.11 19.73 -2.33
N TYR A 4 -24.69 20.28 -3.48
CA TYR A 4 -23.35 20.07 -4.05
C TYR A 4 -22.55 21.37 -4.16
N ASP A 5 -23.12 22.49 -3.71
CA ASP A 5 -22.54 23.82 -3.81
C ASP A 5 -22.01 24.17 -5.22
N ILE A 6 -22.87 23.97 -6.23
CA ILE A 6 -22.56 24.23 -7.64
C ILE A 6 -23.27 25.48 -8.15
N ASP A 7 -22.60 26.26 -8.99
CA ASP A 7 -23.09 27.50 -9.61
C ASP A 7 -24.23 27.26 -10.60
N GLU A 8 -24.26 26.10 -11.25
CA GLU A 8 -25.30 25.73 -12.20
C GLU A 8 -25.55 24.22 -12.18
N ALA A 9 -26.82 23.82 -12.36
CA ALA A 9 -27.21 22.43 -12.56
C ALA A 9 -28.06 22.31 -13.84
N ARG A 10 -27.66 21.41 -14.75
CA ARG A 10 -28.37 21.12 -16.00
C ARG A 10 -28.63 19.62 -16.14
N TYR A 11 -29.61 19.26 -16.94
CA TYR A 11 -29.83 17.85 -17.32
C TYR A 11 -28.75 17.41 -18.31
N VAL A 12 -28.36 16.13 -18.25
CA VAL A 12 -27.38 15.54 -19.17
C VAL A 12 -27.81 15.69 -20.64
N SER A 13 -29.11 15.60 -20.92
CA SER A 13 -29.68 15.83 -22.26
C SER A 13 -29.42 17.23 -22.82
N GLN A 14 -29.09 18.20 -21.97
CA GLN A 14 -28.78 19.58 -22.37
C GLN A 14 -27.28 19.79 -22.64
N LEU A 15 -26.41 18.83 -22.31
CA LEU A 15 -24.97 18.94 -22.48
C LEU A 15 -24.54 19.30 -23.91
N PRO A 16 -25.11 18.70 -24.99
CA PRO A 16 -24.74 19.05 -26.35
C PRO A 16 -24.97 20.54 -26.68
N LYS A 17 -26.16 21.05 -26.33
CA LYS A 17 -26.53 22.45 -26.55
C LYS A 17 -25.70 23.39 -25.69
N TYR A 18 -25.41 23.00 -24.44
CA TYR A 18 -24.58 23.78 -23.55
C TYR A 18 -23.15 23.92 -24.08
N LEU A 19 -22.51 22.82 -24.47
CA LEU A 19 -21.15 22.83 -25.02
C LEU A 19 -21.08 23.68 -26.30
N SER A 20 -22.07 23.56 -27.19
CA SER A 20 -22.13 24.33 -28.43
C SER A 20 -22.18 25.84 -28.17
N LEU A 21 -23.08 26.28 -27.27
CA LEU A 21 -23.19 27.69 -26.89
C LEU A 21 -21.96 28.19 -26.14
N TRP A 22 -21.42 27.39 -25.20
CA TRP A 22 -20.28 27.78 -24.39
C TRP A 22 -19.02 27.92 -25.23
N THR A 23 -18.72 26.95 -26.11
CA THR A 23 -17.54 27.00 -26.99
C THR A 23 -17.63 28.15 -28.00
N SER A 24 -18.82 28.41 -28.56
CA SER A 24 -19.06 29.56 -29.43
C SER A 24 -18.83 30.90 -28.73
N ALA A 25 -19.21 31.02 -27.45
CA ALA A 25 -19.02 32.23 -26.66
C ALA A 25 -17.58 32.41 -26.14
N HIS A 26 -16.77 31.34 -26.10
CA HIS A 26 -15.42 31.33 -25.53
C HIS A 26 -14.35 30.94 -26.55
N ARG A 27 -14.42 31.52 -27.76
CA ARG A 27 -13.48 31.25 -28.86
C ARG A 27 -12.02 31.43 -28.42
N GLY A 28 -11.17 30.51 -28.88
CA GLY A 28 -9.74 30.50 -28.55
C GLY A 28 -9.38 29.92 -27.19
N ARG A 29 -10.37 29.49 -26.38
CA ARG A 29 -10.11 28.72 -25.15
C ARG A 29 -9.89 27.25 -25.46
N THR A 30 -9.18 26.56 -24.56
CA THR A 30 -8.96 25.12 -24.62
C THR A 30 -9.98 24.41 -23.72
N LEU A 31 -10.64 23.39 -24.26
CA LEU A 31 -11.42 22.41 -23.50
C LEU A 31 -10.50 21.29 -23.04
N PHE A 32 -10.38 21.11 -21.73
CA PHE A 32 -9.58 20.03 -21.16
C PHE A 32 -10.44 18.79 -20.92
N ALA A 33 -10.04 17.66 -21.50
CA ALA A 33 -10.69 16.36 -21.29
C ALA A 33 -9.81 15.48 -20.40
N LEU A 34 -10.43 14.64 -19.56
CA LEU A 34 -9.68 13.74 -18.69
C LEU A 34 -9.04 12.60 -19.48
N HIS A 35 -9.79 12.04 -20.42
CA HIS A 35 -9.34 10.98 -21.32
C HIS A 35 -9.66 11.33 -22.77
N ALA A 36 -8.81 10.89 -23.70
CA ALA A 36 -8.95 11.16 -25.12
C ALA A 36 -10.22 10.53 -25.73
N ASP A 37 -10.67 9.40 -25.21
CA ASP A 37 -11.92 8.72 -25.60
C ASP A 37 -13.18 9.40 -25.05
N GLN A 38 -13.03 10.38 -24.15
CA GLN A 38 -14.13 11.18 -23.59
C GLN A 38 -14.29 12.55 -24.28
N THR A 39 -13.49 12.85 -25.30
CA THR A 39 -13.60 14.13 -26.01
C THR A 39 -14.89 14.23 -26.80
N PRO A 40 -15.65 15.34 -26.73
CA PRO A 40 -16.85 15.53 -27.53
C PRO A 40 -16.55 15.46 -29.04
N ALA A 41 -17.35 14.73 -29.82
CA ALA A 41 -17.14 14.60 -31.26
C ALA A 41 -17.40 15.95 -31.97
N VAL A 42 -16.36 16.53 -32.59
CA VAL A 42 -16.46 17.78 -33.37
C VAL A 42 -17.47 17.65 -34.51
N GLU A 43 -17.51 16.49 -35.18
CA GLU A 43 -18.36 16.19 -36.35
C GLU A 43 -19.86 16.20 -36.06
N SER A 44 -20.24 16.13 -34.78
CA SER A 44 -21.64 16.16 -34.34
C SER A 44 -22.23 17.57 -34.18
N GLY A 45 -21.44 18.64 -34.43
CA GLY A 45 -21.85 20.04 -34.24
C GLY A 45 -22.02 20.44 -32.77
N ILE A 46 -21.54 19.60 -31.84
CA ILE A 46 -21.67 19.79 -30.39
C ILE A 46 -20.70 20.85 -29.86
N ILE A 47 -19.59 21.10 -30.55
CA ILE A 47 -18.58 22.10 -30.17
C ILE A 47 -18.19 22.94 -31.39
N ASP A 48 -17.84 24.21 -31.16
CA ASP A 48 -17.34 25.10 -32.21
C ASP A 48 -16.08 24.48 -32.87
N PRO A 49 -15.98 24.40 -34.22
CA PRO A 49 -14.87 23.75 -34.92
C PRO A 49 -13.47 24.30 -34.56
N ASP A 50 -13.38 25.55 -34.12
CA ASP A 50 -12.12 26.19 -33.74
C ASP A 50 -11.74 25.91 -32.27
N THR A 51 -12.54 25.12 -31.55
CA THR A 51 -12.28 24.75 -30.16
C THR A 51 -11.05 23.84 -30.07
N ARG A 52 -10.04 24.27 -29.31
CA ARG A 52 -8.89 23.42 -28.99
C ARG A 52 -9.29 22.44 -27.90
N ILE A 53 -9.00 21.15 -28.07
CA ILE A 53 -9.20 20.13 -27.05
C ILE A 53 -7.84 19.59 -26.62
N ASP A 54 -7.60 19.53 -25.31
CA ASP A 54 -6.39 18.93 -24.74
C ASP A 54 -6.78 17.83 -23.75
N ALA A 55 -6.37 16.60 -24.05
CA ALA A 55 -6.59 15.44 -23.18
C ALA A 55 -5.31 14.97 -22.46
N SER A 56 -4.25 15.79 -22.49
CA SER A 56 -2.92 15.45 -22.00
C SER A 56 -2.58 16.11 -20.66
N LEU A 57 -3.17 17.28 -20.37
CA LEU A 57 -2.79 18.10 -19.22
C LEU A 57 -3.67 17.89 -17.97
N LEU A 58 -4.95 17.54 -18.14
CA LEU A 58 -5.89 17.47 -17.02
C LEU A 58 -5.56 16.33 -16.05
N ARG A 59 -5.31 15.12 -16.55
CA ARG A 59 -5.00 13.96 -15.71
C ARG A 59 -3.76 14.19 -14.85
N PRO A 60 -2.58 14.59 -15.37
CA PRO A 60 -1.42 14.88 -14.53
C PRO A 60 -1.66 15.99 -13.50
N ALA A 61 -2.48 17.01 -13.85
CA ALA A 61 -2.83 18.06 -12.91
C ALA A 61 -3.70 17.54 -11.74
N MET A 62 -4.70 16.70 -12.06
CA MET A 62 -5.53 16.04 -11.04
C MET A 62 -4.72 15.08 -10.18
N ASP A 63 -3.82 14.30 -10.78
CA ASP A 63 -2.97 13.37 -10.04
C ASP A 63 -2.08 14.10 -9.03
N ARG A 64 -1.47 15.23 -9.42
CA ARG A 64 -0.70 16.08 -8.50
C ARG A 64 -1.55 16.64 -7.36
N ALA A 65 -2.78 17.05 -7.66
CA ALA A 65 -3.69 17.60 -6.64
C ALA A 65 -4.10 16.54 -5.62
N ARG A 66 -4.41 15.31 -6.07
CA ARG A 66 -4.82 14.19 -5.22
C ARG A 66 -3.74 13.70 -4.25
N VAL A 67 -2.46 13.90 -4.58
CA VAL A 67 -1.34 13.50 -3.71
C VAL A 67 -1.37 14.24 -2.37
N ILE A 68 -1.72 15.53 -2.37
CA ILE A 68 -1.75 16.38 -1.17
C ILE A 68 -3.18 16.56 -0.71
N LYS A 69 -3.55 15.93 0.41
CA LYS A 69 -4.91 15.93 0.92
C LYS A 69 -5.25 17.28 1.53
N THR A 70 -6.45 17.78 1.28
CA THR A 70 -7.05 18.87 2.05
C THR A 70 -7.45 18.37 3.44
N ASP A 71 -7.73 19.28 4.38
CA ASP A 71 -8.18 18.91 5.74
C ASP A 71 -9.47 18.08 5.73
N TYR A 72 -10.37 18.35 4.75
CA TYR A 72 -11.57 17.54 4.54
C TYR A 72 -11.21 16.10 4.14
N GLU A 73 -10.31 15.93 3.18
CA GLU A 73 -9.88 14.61 2.70
C GLU A 73 -9.17 13.81 3.79
N VAL A 74 -8.30 14.47 4.56
CA VAL A 74 -7.68 13.87 5.75
C VAL A 74 -8.75 13.39 6.74
N ALA A 75 -9.79 14.19 7.00
CA ALA A 75 -10.88 13.79 7.87
C ALA A 75 -11.67 12.59 7.33
N MET A 76 -11.84 12.47 6.01
CA MET A 76 -12.51 11.32 5.40
C MET A 76 -11.66 10.04 5.50
N VAL A 77 -10.36 10.11 5.19
CA VAL A 77 -9.43 8.96 5.33
C VAL A 77 -9.29 8.53 6.79
N ARG A 78 -9.28 9.49 7.72
CA ARG A 78 -9.31 9.20 9.17
C ARG A 78 -10.59 8.47 9.56
N ARG A 79 -11.74 8.92 9.07
CA ARG A 79 -13.02 8.26 9.34
C ARG A 79 -13.06 6.84 8.78
N ALA A 80 -12.52 6.61 7.58
CA ALA A 80 -12.37 5.27 7.03
C ALA A 80 -11.47 4.39 7.95
N ASN A 81 -10.34 4.92 8.40
CA ASN A 81 -9.44 4.25 9.35
C ASN A 81 -10.12 3.91 10.69
N ASP A 82 -10.90 4.82 11.26
CA ASP A 82 -11.63 4.57 12.52
C ASP A 82 -12.63 3.41 12.38
N VAL A 83 -13.29 3.32 11.23
CA VAL A 83 -14.26 2.26 10.96
C VAL A 83 -13.56 0.92 10.71
N SER A 84 -12.52 0.91 9.88
CA SER A 84 -11.69 -0.28 9.62
C SER A 84 -11.02 -0.78 10.91
N SER A 85 -10.48 0.12 11.73
CA SER A 85 -9.85 -0.22 13.01
C SER A 85 -10.84 -0.87 13.99
N ALA A 86 -12.10 -0.43 13.97
CA ALA A 86 -13.15 -1.09 14.74
C ALA A 86 -13.51 -2.48 14.19
N GLY A 87 -13.47 -2.67 12.86
CA GLY A 87 -13.59 -3.97 12.21
C GLY A 87 -12.50 -4.93 12.66
N HIS A 88 -11.23 -4.52 12.55
CA HIS A 88 -10.06 -5.27 13.04
C HIS A 88 -10.17 -5.64 14.51
N ARG A 89 -10.52 -4.67 15.37
CA ARG A 89 -10.73 -4.93 16.81
C ARG A 89 -11.82 -5.97 17.04
N LYS A 90 -12.93 -5.89 16.29
CA LYS A 90 -14.04 -6.84 16.47
C LYS A 90 -13.70 -8.24 16.00
N VAL A 91 -12.96 -8.38 14.90
CA VAL A 91 -12.40 -9.68 14.49
C VAL A 91 -11.52 -10.24 15.60
N ALA A 92 -10.58 -9.45 16.12
CA ALA A 92 -9.70 -9.86 17.20
C ALA A 92 -10.48 -10.35 18.44
N GLN A 93 -11.52 -9.61 18.87
CA GLN A 93 -12.39 -10.01 19.99
C GLN A 93 -13.12 -11.35 19.77
N LEU A 94 -13.40 -11.70 18.52
CA LEU A 94 -14.15 -12.90 18.16
C LEU A 94 -13.25 -14.05 17.70
N LEU A 95 -11.96 -13.81 17.46
CA LEU A 95 -11.03 -14.73 16.77
C LEU A 95 -11.14 -16.17 17.26
N LEU A 96 -11.14 -16.38 18.58
CA LEU A 96 -11.20 -17.72 19.20
C LEU A 96 -12.52 -18.48 18.98
N ARG A 97 -13.53 -17.83 18.38
CA ARG A 97 -14.86 -18.37 18.09
C ARG A 97 -15.15 -18.49 16.59
N LEU A 98 -14.25 -17.98 15.75
CA LEU A 98 -14.37 -18.05 14.29
C LEU A 98 -13.82 -19.39 13.80
N ALA A 99 -14.46 -20.00 12.80
CA ALA A 99 -14.08 -21.32 12.30
C ALA A 99 -13.32 -21.25 10.98
N THR A 100 -13.61 -20.23 10.16
CA THR A 100 -13.09 -20.09 8.80
C THR A 100 -12.60 -18.67 8.51
N GLU A 101 -11.78 -18.53 7.47
CA GLU A 101 -11.39 -17.22 6.91
C GLU A 101 -12.62 -16.40 6.47
N ARG A 102 -13.65 -17.06 5.94
CA ARG A 102 -14.94 -16.43 5.57
C ARG A 102 -15.65 -15.78 6.76
N ASP A 103 -15.59 -16.41 7.94
CA ASP A 103 -16.20 -15.84 9.15
C ASP A 103 -15.51 -14.51 9.52
N VAL A 104 -14.19 -14.44 9.33
CA VAL A 104 -13.41 -13.22 9.56
C VAL A 104 -13.81 -12.11 8.61
N GLU A 105 -13.88 -12.41 7.31
CA GLU A 105 -14.36 -11.47 6.29
C GLU A 105 -15.77 -10.95 6.62
N ALA A 106 -16.70 -11.86 6.94
CA ALA A 106 -18.08 -11.51 7.26
C ALA A 106 -18.17 -10.61 8.51
N VAL A 107 -17.40 -10.89 9.56
CA VAL A 107 -17.35 -10.06 10.77
C VAL A 107 -16.82 -8.66 10.45
N PHE A 108 -15.73 -8.56 9.70
CA PHE A 108 -15.14 -7.27 9.33
C PHE A 108 -16.13 -6.41 8.53
N ALA A 109 -16.69 -6.99 7.46
CA ALA A 109 -17.64 -6.30 6.58
C ALA A 109 -18.92 -5.88 7.33
N ALA A 110 -19.45 -6.73 8.22
CA ALA A 110 -20.63 -6.43 9.01
C ALA A 110 -20.40 -5.23 9.95
N VAL A 111 -19.23 -5.13 10.57
CA VAL A 111 -18.88 -4.01 11.47
C VAL A 111 -18.76 -2.71 10.68
N CYS A 112 -18.08 -2.74 9.55
CA CYS A 112 -17.93 -1.56 8.70
C CYS A 112 -19.29 -1.07 8.20
N THR A 113 -20.11 -1.99 7.69
CA THR A 113 -21.47 -1.70 7.21
C THR A 113 -22.33 -1.10 8.32
N ALA A 114 -22.31 -1.70 9.52
CA ALA A 114 -23.08 -1.20 10.67
C ALA A 114 -22.61 0.19 11.14
N ARG A 115 -21.37 0.60 10.83
CA ARG A 115 -20.81 1.92 11.14
C ARG A 115 -20.97 2.94 10.00
N GLY A 116 -21.66 2.56 8.93
CA GLY A 116 -22.00 3.41 7.79
C GLY A 116 -21.03 3.33 6.60
N ALA A 117 -19.95 2.54 6.70
CA ALA A 117 -19.05 2.27 5.59
C ALA A 117 -19.53 0.99 4.88
N ARG A 118 -20.41 1.15 3.90
CA ARG A 118 -21.00 0.02 3.16
C ARG A 118 -19.96 -0.69 2.31
N ASP A 119 -19.10 0.08 1.64
CA ASP A 119 -18.21 -0.42 0.61
C ASP A 119 -16.81 -0.63 1.17
N MET A 120 -16.19 -1.75 0.80
CA MET A 120 -14.79 -2.05 1.13
C MET A 120 -13.89 -1.37 0.10
N ALA A 121 -12.74 -0.85 0.53
CA ALA A 121 -11.80 -0.20 -0.37
C ALA A 121 -11.16 -1.20 -1.36
N TYR A 122 -11.08 -2.47 -0.95
CA TYR A 122 -10.61 -3.62 -1.71
C TYR A 122 -11.20 -4.91 -1.11
N PRO A 123 -11.18 -6.05 -1.82
CA PRO A 123 -11.61 -7.33 -1.25
C PRO A 123 -10.80 -7.70 0.00
N VAL A 124 -11.47 -8.15 1.05
CA VAL A 124 -10.81 -8.56 2.30
C VAL A 124 -9.84 -9.71 2.03
N ILE A 125 -8.66 -9.63 2.60
CA ILE A 125 -7.63 -10.67 2.56
C ILE A 125 -7.58 -11.28 3.97
N ALA A 126 -8.10 -12.49 4.14
CA ALA A 126 -8.07 -13.22 5.41
C ALA A 126 -7.28 -14.52 5.25
N GLY A 127 -5.96 -14.44 5.12
CA GLY A 127 -5.11 -15.60 4.86
C GLY A 127 -4.63 -16.30 6.14
N ALA A 128 -5.11 -17.51 6.42
CA ALA A 128 -4.72 -18.32 7.57
C ALA A 128 -3.56 -19.29 7.27
N GLY A 129 -2.57 -19.36 8.17
CA GLY A 129 -1.36 -20.16 8.01
C GLY A 129 -0.65 -19.81 6.70
N GLU A 130 -0.32 -20.82 5.89
CA GLU A 130 0.36 -20.65 4.59
C GLU A 130 -0.35 -19.67 3.64
N ASN A 131 -1.68 -19.52 3.69
CA ASN A 131 -2.40 -18.53 2.88
C ASN A 131 -1.97 -17.09 3.21
N GLY A 132 -1.56 -16.82 4.45
CA GLY A 132 -1.02 -15.53 4.86
C GLY A 132 0.32 -15.17 4.18
N SER A 133 0.93 -16.11 3.44
CA SER A 133 2.10 -15.86 2.60
C SER A 133 1.77 -15.36 1.18
N ILE A 134 0.48 -15.39 0.79
CA ILE A 134 0.00 -14.96 -0.52
C ILE A 134 -0.48 -13.51 -0.41
N LEU A 135 0.27 -12.57 -0.99
CA LEU A 135 0.09 -11.12 -0.76
C LEU A 135 -1.36 -10.63 -0.97
N HIS A 136 -2.00 -11.05 -2.06
CA HIS A 136 -3.39 -10.69 -2.41
C HIS A 136 -4.29 -11.93 -2.41
N TYR A 137 -4.25 -12.72 -1.34
CA TYR A 137 -5.15 -13.86 -1.15
C TYR A 137 -6.62 -13.42 -1.10
N GLY A 138 -7.52 -14.10 -1.80
CA GLY A 138 -8.93 -13.70 -1.88
C GLY A 138 -9.95 -14.84 -1.84
N GLU A 139 -9.53 -16.09 -1.72
CA GLU A 139 -10.48 -17.22 -1.69
C GLU A 139 -11.26 -17.26 -0.35
N ASN A 140 -10.60 -16.89 0.76
CA ASN A 140 -11.17 -16.78 2.12
C ASN A 140 -12.10 -17.96 2.49
N ASP A 141 -11.69 -19.18 2.20
CA ASP A 141 -12.54 -20.36 2.34
C ASP A 141 -11.91 -21.49 3.16
N GLN A 142 -10.72 -21.29 3.72
CA GLN A 142 -10.03 -22.30 4.52
C GLN A 142 -10.41 -22.26 6.00
N PRO A 143 -10.31 -23.41 6.71
CA PRO A 143 -10.52 -23.47 8.16
C PRO A 143 -9.36 -22.84 8.94
N LEU A 144 -9.68 -22.25 10.10
CA LEU A 144 -8.69 -21.70 11.03
C LEU A 144 -8.06 -22.77 11.95
N THR A 145 -8.78 -23.87 12.18
CA THR A 145 -8.33 -24.96 13.05
C THR A 145 -6.98 -25.50 12.61
N GLY A 146 -6.03 -25.57 13.55
CA GLY A 146 -4.68 -26.09 13.31
C GLY A 146 -3.71 -25.10 12.66
N LYS A 147 -4.15 -23.87 12.34
CA LYS A 147 -3.29 -22.80 11.81
C LYS A 147 -2.69 -21.97 12.95
N GLN A 148 -1.48 -21.46 12.76
CA GLN A 148 -0.76 -20.70 13.79
C GLN A 148 -1.16 -19.21 13.80
N THR A 149 -1.27 -18.64 12.61
CA THR A 149 -1.39 -17.20 12.36
C THR A 149 -2.41 -16.94 11.26
N MET A 150 -2.90 -15.70 11.19
CA MET A 150 -3.66 -15.18 10.07
C MET A 150 -3.14 -13.79 9.72
N VAL A 151 -2.94 -13.50 8.45
CA VAL A 151 -2.80 -12.11 7.96
C VAL A 151 -4.20 -11.64 7.58
N LEU A 152 -4.74 -10.68 8.33
CA LEU A 152 -5.96 -9.97 7.99
C LEU A 152 -5.58 -8.61 7.45
N ASP A 153 -5.77 -8.43 6.15
CA ASP A 153 -5.60 -7.17 5.44
C ASP A 153 -6.97 -6.74 4.92
N ALA A 154 -7.49 -5.67 5.52
CA ALA A 154 -8.86 -5.24 5.32
C ALA A 154 -9.06 -3.75 5.63
N GLY A 155 -9.70 -3.05 4.71
CA GLY A 155 -10.01 -1.63 4.81
C GLY A 155 -11.33 -1.28 4.13
N CYS A 156 -12.10 -0.39 4.74
CA CYS A 156 -13.31 0.19 4.17
C CYS A 156 -13.03 1.53 3.48
N GLU A 157 -13.99 2.00 2.67
CA GLU A 157 -14.03 3.38 2.20
C GLU A 157 -15.11 4.21 2.91
N TRP A 158 -14.84 5.50 3.08
CA TRP A 158 -15.79 6.48 3.60
C TRP A 158 -15.97 7.61 2.61
N HIS A 159 -17.16 7.70 1.99
CA HIS A 159 -17.45 8.68 0.92
C HIS A 159 -16.42 8.68 -0.21
N GLY A 160 -15.95 7.50 -0.62
CA GLY A 160 -14.95 7.30 -1.66
C GLY A 160 -13.49 7.47 -1.19
N TYR A 161 -13.23 7.72 0.09
CA TYR A 161 -11.86 7.75 0.64
C TYR A 161 -11.52 6.43 1.32
N ALA A 162 -10.48 5.77 0.84
CA ALA A 162 -10.03 4.47 1.32
C ALA A 162 -9.29 4.54 2.66
N SER A 163 -9.26 3.41 3.33
CA SER A 163 -8.29 3.06 4.37
C SER A 163 -7.68 1.71 4.02
N ASP A 164 -6.48 1.47 4.51
CA ASP A 164 -5.72 0.24 4.28
C ASP A 164 -5.02 -0.15 5.57
N VAL A 165 -5.36 -1.33 6.10
CA VAL A 165 -4.95 -1.75 7.43
C VAL A 165 -4.77 -3.26 7.44
N THR A 166 -3.57 -3.68 7.83
CA THR A 166 -3.21 -5.08 8.03
C THR A 166 -2.82 -5.37 9.47
N ARG A 167 -3.34 -6.48 10.01
CA ARG A 167 -2.90 -7.08 11.27
C ARG A 167 -2.66 -8.56 11.09
N THR A 168 -1.57 -9.04 11.68
CA THR A 168 -1.34 -10.47 11.83
C THR A 168 -1.86 -10.94 13.18
N LEU A 169 -2.73 -11.95 13.19
CA LEU A 169 -3.43 -12.47 14.36
C LEU A 169 -2.91 -13.87 14.73
N PRO A 170 -2.54 -14.15 15.98
CA PRO A 170 -2.26 -15.52 16.44
C PRO A 170 -3.59 -16.26 16.67
N ILE A 171 -3.95 -17.17 15.77
CA ILE A 171 -5.25 -17.86 15.75
C ILE A 171 -5.56 -18.56 17.10
N PRO A 172 -4.62 -19.26 17.76
CA PRO A 172 -4.88 -19.89 19.06
C PRO A 172 -4.97 -18.93 20.25
N GLY A 173 -4.88 -17.60 20.03
CA GLY A 173 -4.83 -16.58 21.08
C GLY A 173 -3.44 -16.36 21.70
N SER A 174 -2.44 -17.10 21.24
CA SER A 174 -1.05 -16.96 21.66
C SER A 174 -0.10 -17.24 20.50
N TRP A 175 1.05 -16.59 20.50
CA TRP A 175 2.08 -16.79 19.49
C TRP A 175 2.85 -18.09 19.72
N THR A 176 3.12 -18.83 18.65
CA THR A 176 4.22 -19.82 18.69
C THR A 176 5.56 -19.07 18.77
N PRO A 177 6.64 -19.69 19.28
CA PRO A 177 7.94 -19.02 19.37
C PRO A 177 8.44 -18.47 18.02
N ARG A 178 8.23 -19.20 16.93
CA ARG A 178 8.63 -18.77 15.57
C ARG A 178 7.76 -17.61 15.07
N ALA A 179 6.44 -17.71 15.21
CA ALA A 179 5.54 -16.63 14.81
C ALA A 179 5.79 -15.35 15.61
N ALA A 180 6.04 -15.47 16.92
CA ALA A 180 6.42 -14.34 17.78
C ALA A 180 7.71 -13.66 17.30
N ALA A 181 8.72 -14.45 16.93
CA ALA A 181 10.00 -13.94 16.47
C ALA A 181 9.88 -13.15 15.16
N ILE A 182 9.13 -13.66 14.19
CA ILE A 182 8.88 -12.96 12.91
C ILE A 182 8.02 -11.72 13.15
N HIS A 183 6.97 -11.81 13.97
CA HIS A 183 6.17 -10.64 14.34
C HIS A 183 7.00 -9.54 14.99
N ALA A 184 7.90 -9.86 15.91
CA ALA A 184 8.77 -8.87 16.53
C ALA A 184 9.72 -8.19 15.52
N ILE A 185 10.18 -8.91 14.49
CA ILE A 185 10.99 -8.32 13.41
C ILE A 185 10.13 -7.36 12.59
N VAL A 186 8.93 -7.76 12.17
CA VAL A 186 8.04 -6.92 11.35
C VAL A 186 7.54 -5.70 12.13
N GLU A 187 7.23 -5.84 13.42
CA GLU A 187 6.89 -4.72 14.31
C GLU A 187 8.05 -3.72 14.41
N SER A 188 9.29 -4.21 14.53
CA SER A 188 10.49 -3.36 14.51
C SER A 188 10.72 -2.68 13.16
N MET A 189 10.46 -3.38 12.04
CA MET A 189 10.51 -2.77 10.69
C MET A 189 9.51 -1.62 10.62
N GLN A 190 8.28 -1.83 11.07
CA GLN A 190 7.20 -0.86 10.99
C GLN A 190 7.49 0.36 11.86
N ASP A 191 7.82 0.16 13.13
CA ASP A 191 8.02 1.24 14.09
C ASP A 191 9.20 2.14 13.68
N GLN A 192 10.31 1.56 13.19
CA GLN A 192 11.45 2.32 12.71
C GLN A 192 11.14 3.10 11.42
N CYS A 193 10.37 2.51 10.50
CA CYS A 193 9.95 3.19 9.28
C CYS A 193 9.00 4.35 9.57
N ILE A 194 7.98 4.12 10.41
CA ILE A 194 7.02 5.15 10.85
C ILE A 194 7.77 6.30 11.54
N ALA A 195 8.73 6.02 12.43
CA ALA A 195 9.53 7.05 13.10
C ALA A 195 10.36 7.91 12.13
N GLY A 196 10.67 7.38 10.93
CA GLY A 196 11.35 8.10 9.86
C GLY A 196 10.45 8.96 8.96
N VAL A 197 9.12 8.84 9.08
CA VAL A 197 8.15 9.59 8.27
C VAL A 197 8.12 11.06 8.71
N ARG A 198 8.52 11.96 7.80
CA ARG A 198 8.47 13.41 8.00
C ARG A 198 8.64 14.14 6.67
N PRO A 199 8.31 15.43 6.57
CA PRO A 199 8.59 16.22 5.38
C PRO A 199 10.06 16.16 4.95
N GLY A 200 10.28 15.96 3.65
CA GLY A 200 11.60 15.81 3.04
C GLY A 200 12.23 14.42 3.18
N ALA A 201 11.63 13.49 3.94
CA ALA A 201 12.09 12.11 3.95
C ALA A 201 11.83 11.45 2.60
N ARG A 202 12.73 10.55 2.18
CA ARG A 202 12.55 9.75 0.97
C ARG A 202 12.04 8.35 1.35
N PHE A 203 10.96 7.92 0.71
CA PHE A 203 10.26 6.69 1.10
C PHE A 203 11.03 5.41 0.70
N ASP A 204 11.83 5.45 -0.37
CA ASP A 204 12.78 4.39 -0.74
C ASP A 204 13.85 4.16 0.35
N HIS A 205 14.28 5.22 1.04
CA HIS A 205 15.21 5.09 2.18
C HIS A 205 14.56 4.38 3.38
N LEU A 206 13.25 4.58 3.59
CA LEU A 206 12.49 3.85 4.60
C LEU A 206 12.34 2.38 4.19
N HIS A 207 12.10 2.09 2.90
CA HIS A 207 12.05 0.70 2.41
C HIS A 207 13.38 -0.03 2.65
N MET A 208 14.53 0.61 2.35
CA MET A 208 15.85 0.04 2.66
C MET A 208 16.09 -0.16 4.17
N LEU A 209 15.55 0.73 5.02
CA LEU A 209 15.59 0.56 6.46
C LEU A 209 14.81 -0.69 6.89
N ALA A 210 13.62 -0.92 6.34
CA ALA A 210 12.87 -2.15 6.57
C ALA A 210 13.64 -3.40 6.10
N GLU A 211 14.23 -3.38 4.90
CA GLU A 211 15.09 -4.46 4.42
C GLU A 211 16.25 -4.76 5.39
N ASP A 212 16.94 -3.72 5.86
CA ASP A 212 18.07 -3.83 6.78
C ASP A 212 17.66 -4.51 8.09
N VAL A 213 16.54 -4.09 8.68
CA VAL A 213 15.99 -4.69 9.92
C VAL A 213 15.58 -6.14 9.69
N ALA A 214 14.98 -6.45 8.54
CA ALA A 214 14.57 -7.81 8.18
C ALA A 214 15.77 -8.74 7.98
N VAL A 215 16.81 -8.30 7.26
CA VAL A 215 18.06 -9.06 7.09
C VAL A 215 18.69 -9.37 8.45
N ASP A 216 18.80 -8.38 9.33
CA ASP A 216 19.38 -8.59 10.66
C ASP A 216 18.55 -9.55 11.51
N GLY A 217 17.22 -9.47 11.40
CA GLY A 217 16.29 -10.39 12.06
C GLY A 217 16.42 -11.83 11.57
N LEU A 218 16.39 -12.04 10.26
CA LEU A 218 16.45 -13.36 9.64
C LEU A 218 17.83 -14.02 9.80
N LEU A 219 18.92 -13.24 9.85
CA LEU A 219 20.26 -13.72 10.23
C LEU A 219 20.29 -14.22 11.68
N ARG A 220 19.70 -13.47 12.63
CA ARG A 220 19.63 -13.91 14.04
C ARG A 220 18.84 -15.20 14.23
N LEU A 221 17.83 -15.44 13.39
CA LEU A 221 17.02 -16.66 13.42
C LEU A 221 17.65 -17.83 12.65
N GLY A 222 18.78 -17.60 11.96
CA GLY A 222 19.45 -18.60 11.14
C GLY A 222 18.73 -18.94 9.84
N ILE A 223 17.67 -18.21 9.46
CA ILE A 223 16.96 -18.39 8.19
C ILE A 223 17.85 -17.88 7.04
N LEU A 224 18.47 -16.71 7.26
CA LEU A 224 19.56 -16.23 6.43
C LEU A 224 20.90 -16.62 7.05
N ARG A 225 21.92 -16.82 6.21
CA ARG A 225 23.30 -17.13 6.60
C ARG A 225 24.32 -16.43 5.70
N GLY A 226 25.54 -16.25 6.20
CA GLY A 226 26.63 -15.59 5.48
C GLY A 226 26.83 -14.15 5.90
N ASP A 227 27.54 -13.38 5.06
CA ASP A 227 27.83 -11.97 5.31
C ASP A 227 26.63 -11.07 4.96
N ARG A 228 26.36 -10.10 5.83
CA ARG A 228 25.22 -9.18 5.71
C ARG A 228 25.29 -8.35 4.44
N ASP A 229 26.48 -7.84 4.09
CA ASP A 229 26.63 -6.98 2.93
C ASP A 229 26.58 -7.77 1.63
N ASP A 230 27.03 -9.03 1.64
CA ASP A 230 26.83 -9.96 0.51
C ASP A 230 25.35 -10.26 0.26
N ILE A 231 24.56 -10.49 1.31
CA ILE A 231 23.10 -10.67 1.21
C ILE A 231 22.45 -9.42 0.60
N ALA A 232 22.83 -8.24 1.08
CA ALA A 232 22.33 -6.96 0.58
C ALA A 232 22.73 -6.72 -0.89
N ARG A 233 23.97 -7.04 -1.28
CA ARG A 233 24.44 -6.96 -2.68
C ARG A 233 23.73 -7.93 -3.61
N ALA A 234 23.32 -9.09 -3.09
CA ALA A 234 22.55 -10.06 -3.85
C ALA A 234 21.06 -9.66 -3.96
N GLY A 235 20.55 -8.85 -3.03
CA GLY A 235 19.11 -8.52 -2.96
C GLY A 235 18.26 -9.69 -2.47
N THR A 236 18.85 -10.67 -1.77
CA THR A 236 18.16 -11.90 -1.34
C THR A 236 16.99 -11.64 -0.39
N ILE A 237 16.95 -10.47 0.27
CA ILE A 237 15.83 -10.11 1.15
C ILE A 237 14.49 -10.05 0.41
N ALA A 238 14.48 -9.79 -0.91
CA ALA A 238 13.29 -9.82 -1.74
C ALA A 238 12.59 -11.19 -1.77
N ALA A 239 13.29 -12.27 -1.38
CA ALA A 239 12.70 -13.60 -1.18
C ALA A 239 11.64 -13.61 -0.06
N PHE A 240 11.84 -12.79 0.97
CA PHE A 240 11.02 -12.77 2.19
C PHE A 240 10.20 -11.49 2.33
N PHE A 241 10.63 -10.38 1.71
CA PHE A 241 9.89 -9.12 1.65
C PHE A 241 9.71 -8.69 0.18
N PRO A 242 8.79 -9.33 -0.56
CA PRO A 242 8.70 -9.21 -2.02
C PRO A 242 7.81 -8.08 -2.51
N HIS A 243 7.44 -7.13 -1.66
CA HIS A 243 6.63 -5.96 -2.01
C HIS A 243 7.23 -4.68 -1.43
N TYR A 244 6.76 -3.53 -1.90
CA TYR A 244 7.25 -2.24 -1.42
C TYR A 244 6.74 -1.94 -0.01
N LEU A 245 7.40 -1.00 0.68
CA LEU A 245 7.06 -0.64 2.07
C LEU A 245 5.64 -0.04 2.21
N GLY A 246 5.10 0.52 1.13
CA GLY A 246 3.79 1.14 1.12
C GLY A 246 3.57 2.02 -0.11
N HIS A 247 2.41 2.67 -0.13
CA HIS A 247 1.92 3.49 -1.23
C HIS A 247 1.09 4.67 -0.70
N HIS A 248 0.72 5.61 -1.60
CA HIS A 248 -0.28 6.63 -1.24
C HIS A 248 -1.66 6.00 -1.04
N VAL A 249 -2.45 6.57 -0.13
CA VAL A 249 -3.87 6.24 0.08
C VAL A 249 -4.72 7.50 0.03
N GLY A 250 -5.91 7.42 -0.57
CA GLY A 250 -6.80 8.57 -0.76
C GLY A 250 -8.13 8.15 -1.35
N LEU A 251 -8.48 8.67 -2.53
CA LEU A 251 -9.68 8.25 -3.27
C LEU A 251 -9.59 6.81 -3.82
N GLU A 252 -8.39 6.26 -3.86
CA GLU A 252 -8.10 4.86 -4.19
C GLU A 252 -7.21 4.29 -3.07
N VAL A 253 -7.29 2.97 -2.83
CA VAL A 253 -6.40 2.27 -1.88
C VAL A 253 -4.93 2.45 -2.30
N HIS A 254 -4.62 2.11 -3.55
CA HIS A 254 -3.37 2.47 -4.22
C HIS A 254 -3.60 3.76 -4.99
N ASP A 255 -3.45 4.90 -4.31
CA ASP A 255 -3.68 6.23 -4.85
C ASP A 255 -2.58 6.66 -5.84
N VAL A 256 -2.88 7.68 -6.63
CA VAL A 256 -1.97 8.24 -7.64
C VAL A 256 -0.73 8.87 -7.00
N SER A 257 0.43 8.78 -7.65
CA SER A 257 1.70 9.33 -7.12
C SER A 257 2.05 10.73 -7.63
N GLY A 258 1.25 11.31 -8.53
CA GLY A 258 1.56 12.59 -9.17
C GLY A 258 2.73 12.47 -10.15
N ASP A 259 3.72 13.35 -10.05
CA ASP A 259 4.86 13.40 -11.00
C ASP A 259 5.92 12.32 -10.78
N LEU A 260 6.12 11.93 -9.52
CA LEU A 260 7.20 11.04 -9.11
C LEU A 260 6.61 9.90 -8.28
N PRO A 261 7.10 8.67 -8.44
CA PRO A 261 6.61 7.56 -7.65
C PRO A 261 7.13 7.62 -6.21
N ILE A 262 6.31 7.14 -5.28
CA ILE A 262 6.66 7.02 -3.86
C ILE A 262 7.54 5.79 -3.57
N ALA A 263 7.25 4.68 -4.25
CA ALA A 263 8.05 3.46 -4.22
C ALA A 263 8.71 3.25 -5.59
N ALA A 264 9.86 2.56 -5.68
CA ALA A 264 10.58 2.36 -6.95
C ALA A 264 9.78 1.60 -8.04
N ALA A 265 8.57 1.13 -7.70
CA ALA A 265 7.62 0.36 -8.50
C ALA A 265 7.18 0.98 -9.83
N ALA A 266 7.44 2.26 -10.12
CA ALA A 266 6.95 2.91 -11.34
C ALA A 266 8.02 3.12 -12.42
N GLN A 267 9.17 2.44 -12.34
CA GLN A 267 10.19 2.48 -13.39
C GLN A 267 10.36 1.16 -14.15
N GLY A 268 9.32 0.33 -14.20
CA GLY A 268 9.25 -0.73 -15.22
C GLY A 268 9.30 -0.13 -16.62
N LEU A 269 9.99 -0.79 -17.56
CA LEU A 269 10.23 -0.41 -18.96
C LEU A 269 9.00 0.02 -19.79
N GLY A 270 7.79 0.00 -19.24
CA GLY A 270 6.55 0.15 -19.96
C GLY A 270 6.03 1.59 -20.12
N ARG A 271 6.62 2.61 -19.47
CA ARG A 271 6.24 4.01 -19.77
C ARG A 271 6.56 4.45 -21.20
N GLY A 272 7.52 3.81 -21.86
CA GLY A 272 7.83 4.01 -23.29
C GLY A 272 7.01 3.14 -24.25
N LEU A 273 6.29 2.13 -23.74
CA LEU A 273 5.60 1.10 -24.53
C LEU A 273 4.09 0.99 -24.23
N GLY A 274 3.53 1.87 -23.39
CA GLY A 274 2.11 1.83 -23.03
C GLY A 274 1.70 0.65 -22.15
N LEU A 275 2.66 0.01 -21.48
CA LEU A 275 2.41 -1.07 -20.52
C LEU A 275 2.63 -0.50 -19.12
N ASP A 276 1.57 -0.09 -18.43
CA ASP A 276 1.69 0.27 -17.02
C ASP A 276 2.22 -0.95 -16.25
N GLY A 277 3.43 -0.84 -15.68
CA GLY A 277 3.90 -1.78 -14.66
C GLY A 277 2.85 -1.78 -13.57
N GLY A 278 2.07 -2.87 -13.47
CA GLY A 278 0.80 -2.85 -12.76
C GLY A 278 0.93 -2.43 -11.30
N LYS A 279 -0.18 -1.97 -10.72
CA LYS A 279 -0.33 -1.57 -9.29
C LYS A 279 0.02 -2.68 -8.26
N ARG A 280 0.60 -3.80 -8.69
CA ARG A 280 0.92 -5.04 -7.94
C ARG A 280 2.35 -5.55 -8.24
N ALA A 281 3.26 -4.65 -8.60
CA ALA A 281 4.63 -5.02 -8.92
C ALA A 281 5.36 -5.56 -7.68
N MET A 282 5.90 -6.78 -7.80
CA MET A 282 6.78 -7.37 -6.79
C MET A 282 8.13 -6.62 -6.77
N VAL A 283 8.73 -6.51 -5.59
CA VAL A 283 10.13 -6.09 -5.46
C VAL A 283 11.02 -7.26 -5.85
N THR A 284 11.89 -7.04 -6.83
CA THR A 284 12.88 -8.04 -7.24
C THR A 284 14.23 -7.77 -6.53
N PRO A 285 15.14 -8.76 -6.47
CA PRO A 285 16.49 -8.52 -5.98
C PRO A 285 17.20 -7.37 -6.69
N ARG A 286 16.92 -7.17 -7.99
CA ARG A 286 17.49 -6.06 -8.78
C ARG A 286 16.99 -4.70 -8.31
N ASP A 287 15.71 -4.60 -7.94
CA ASP A 287 15.12 -3.36 -7.44
C ASP A 287 15.74 -3.00 -6.09
N SER A 288 15.89 -3.97 -5.17
CA SER A 288 16.55 -3.78 -3.87
C SER A 288 18.00 -3.30 -4.02
N VAL A 289 18.78 -3.94 -4.90
CA VAL A 289 20.17 -3.54 -5.17
C VAL A 289 20.25 -2.14 -5.76
N ARG A 290 19.33 -1.82 -6.68
CA ARG A 290 19.27 -0.50 -7.32
C ARG A 290 18.98 0.61 -6.30
N MET A 291 18.01 0.43 -5.41
CA MET A 291 17.69 1.41 -4.36
C MET A 291 18.92 1.72 -3.50
N ARG A 292 19.73 0.70 -3.16
CA ARG A 292 20.96 0.85 -2.38
C ARG A 292 22.09 1.57 -3.13
N ALA A 293 22.22 1.31 -4.44
CA ALA A 293 23.19 2.01 -5.29
C ALA A 293 22.88 3.52 -5.37
N ASP A 294 21.60 3.87 -5.55
CA ASP A 294 21.13 5.25 -5.64
C ASP A 294 21.40 6.03 -4.33
N LYS A 295 21.21 5.38 -3.16
CA LYS A 295 21.54 5.94 -1.84
C LYS A 295 23.03 6.27 -1.71
N THR A 296 23.89 5.35 -2.13
CA THR A 296 25.35 5.49 -2.01
C THR A 296 25.90 6.61 -2.91
N ALA A 297 25.41 6.67 -4.16
CA ALA A 297 25.73 7.77 -5.07
C ALA A 297 25.28 9.13 -4.51
N GLY A 298 24.15 9.14 -3.79
CA GLY A 298 23.63 10.31 -3.12
C GLY A 298 24.47 10.85 -1.96
N ALA A 299 25.19 9.99 -1.25
CA ALA A 299 26.03 10.33 -0.10
C ALA A 299 27.43 10.85 -0.49
N ASN A 300 27.93 10.51 -1.68
CA ASN A 300 29.30 10.81 -2.13
C ASN A 300 29.48 12.18 -2.84
N GLY A 301 28.50 13.09 -2.76
CA GLY A 301 28.70 14.50 -3.09
C GLY A 301 28.93 14.84 -4.57
N VAL A 302 27.85 14.90 -5.34
CA VAL A 302 27.69 15.95 -6.35
C VAL A 302 26.49 16.80 -5.90
N GLU A 303 26.76 17.83 -5.09
CA GLU A 303 25.77 18.87 -4.81
C GLU A 303 25.56 19.71 -6.07
N SER A 304 24.68 19.22 -6.94
CA SER A 304 24.00 20.11 -7.88
C SER A 304 22.81 20.73 -7.14
N SER A 305 22.77 22.06 -7.09
CA SER A 305 21.70 22.92 -6.55
C SER A 305 20.29 22.71 -7.15
N THR A 306 20.09 21.64 -7.91
CA THR A 306 18.83 21.25 -8.52
C THR A 306 18.09 20.25 -7.62
N SER A 307 16.99 20.73 -7.04
CA SER A 307 15.93 20.02 -6.29
C SER A 307 15.79 18.52 -6.57
N SER A 308 15.31 17.77 -5.58
CA SER A 308 15.01 16.32 -5.56
C SER A 308 14.38 15.70 -6.82
N ARG A 309 13.78 16.51 -7.70
CA ARG A 309 13.38 16.16 -9.07
C ARG A 309 14.46 15.51 -9.94
N THR A 310 15.74 15.73 -9.68
CA THR A 310 16.85 15.16 -10.49
C THR A 310 17.10 13.67 -10.29
N ARG A 311 16.55 13.04 -9.24
CA ARG A 311 16.72 11.59 -8.97
C ARG A 311 15.46 10.74 -9.20
N GLY A 312 14.38 11.34 -9.70
CA GLY A 312 13.21 10.59 -10.16
C GLY A 312 12.39 9.86 -9.08
N GLN A 313 12.46 10.28 -7.81
CA GLN A 313 11.67 9.71 -6.70
C GLN A 313 11.13 10.80 -5.77
N GLN A 314 9.95 10.56 -5.20
CA GLN A 314 9.19 11.54 -4.43
C GLN A 314 9.68 11.66 -2.97
N GLU A 315 9.86 12.89 -2.51
CA GLU A 315 10.00 13.21 -1.08
C GLU A 315 8.62 13.34 -0.44
N LEU A 316 8.51 12.94 0.82
CA LEU A 316 7.28 13.10 1.59
C LEU A 316 7.03 14.59 1.85
N LEU A 317 5.78 15.01 1.64
CA LEU A 317 5.31 16.39 1.84
C LEU A 317 4.15 16.39 2.85
N PRO A 318 3.95 17.49 3.58
CA PRO A 318 2.80 17.63 4.47
C PRO A 318 1.48 17.32 3.73
N ASN A 319 0.57 16.65 4.44
CA ASN A 319 -0.71 16.16 3.96
C ASN A 319 -0.68 15.06 2.89
N MET A 320 0.48 14.45 2.61
CA MET A 320 0.48 13.11 2.02
C MET A 320 -0.02 12.10 3.05
N ILE A 321 -0.76 11.09 2.60
CA ILE A 321 -1.13 9.92 3.43
C ILE A 321 -0.60 8.69 2.73
N VAL A 322 0.19 7.89 3.45
CA VAL A 322 0.90 6.73 2.92
C VAL A 322 0.67 5.52 3.82
N THR A 323 0.67 4.31 3.27
CA THR A 323 0.74 3.08 4.07
C THR A 323 2.19 2.85 4.52
N VAL A 324 2.37 2.26 5.70
CA VAL A 324 3.64 1.65 6.12
C VAL A 324 3.35 0.22 6.54
N GLU A 325 3.65 -0.70 5.63
CA GLU A 325 3.15 -2.08 5.61
C GLU A 325 4.26 -3.14 5.47
N PRO A 326 5.39 -3.08 6.21
CA PRO A 326 6.41 -4.10 6.08
C PRO A 326 5.85 -5.51 6.36
N GLY A 327 6.44 -6.50 5.70
CA GLY A 327 6.08 -7.90 5.94
C GLY A 327 7.18 -8.89 5.62
N ILE A 328 7.10 -10.05 6.26
CA ILE A 328 7.97 -11.21 6.02
C ILE A 328 7.09 -12.41 5.70
N TYR A 329 7.37 -13.07 4.58
CA TYR A 329 6.55 -14.16 4.05
C TYR A 329 7.38 -15.41 3.74
N PHE A 330 6.79 -16.55 4.04
CA PHE A 330 7.31 -17.90 3.79
C PHE A 330 6.39 -18.59 2.77
N CYS A 331 6.34 -18.03 1.56
CA CYS A 331 5.56 -18.63 0.48
C CYS A 331 6.38 -19.74 -0.19
N ARG A 332 6.02 -21.00 0.09
CA ARG A 332 6.80 -22.17 -0.37
C ARG A 332 7.01 -22.19 -1.87
N SER A 333 5.95 -22.07 -2.65
CA SER A 333 6.02 -22.10 -4.12
C SER A 333 6.89 -20.99 -4.69
N TYR A 334 6.90 -19.82 -4.04
CA TYR A 334 7.74 -18.69 -4.44
C TYR A 334 9.22 -18.92 -4.07
N LEU A 335 9.49 -19.34 -2.84
CA LEU A 335 10.85 -19.55 -2.34
C LEU A 335 11.54 -20.71 -3.07
N GLU A 336 10.88 -21.86 -3.14
CA GLU A 336 11.41 -23.05 -3.83
C GLU A 336 11.55 -22.80 -5.33
N GLY A 337 10.55 -22.17 -5.96
CA GLY A 337 10.54 -21.97 -7.41
C GLY A 337 11.52 -20.92 -7.94
N TYR A 338 11.95 -19.96 -7.12
CA TYR A 338 12.74 -18.80 -7.61
C TYR A 338 14.03 -18.51 -6.83
N TYR A 339 14.19 -19.01 -5.59
CA TYR A 339 15.35 -18.65 -4.75
C TYR A 339 16.19 -19.84 -4.28
N LEU A 340 15.56 -20.96 -3.93
CA LEU A 340 16.31 -22.12 -3.41
C LEU A 340 17.11 -22.86 -4.48
N ASP A 341 16.68 -22.77 -5.75
CA ASP A 341 17.41 -23.35 -6.88
C ASP A 341 18.39 -22.36 -7.54
N ASP A 342 18.36 -21.07 -7.20
CA ASP A 342 19.28 -20.06 -7.73
C ASP A 342 20.57 -19.97 -6.88
N PRO A 343 21.76 -20.35 -7.41
CA PRO A 343 23.02 -20.32 -6.66
C PRO A 343 23.41 -18.93 -6.13
N VAL A 344 22.88 -17.84 -6.72
CA VAL A 344 23.10 -16.48 -6.24
C VAL A 344 22.49 -16.32 -4.84
N HIS A 345 21.29 -16.87 -4.64
CA HIS A 345 20.46 -16.66 -3.46
C HIS A 345 20.49 -17.84 -2.48
N SER A 346 20.45 -19.07 -2.97
CA SER A 346 20.33 -20.30 -2.16
C SER A 346 21.48 -20.49 -1.18
N ARG A 347 22.69 -20.00 -1.50
CA ARG A 347 23.83 -19.99 -0.57
C ARG A 347 23.56 -19.20 0.71
N PHE A 348 22.70 -18.18 0.65
CA PHE A 348 22.36 -17.32 1.78
C PHE A 348 21.12 -17.78 2.56
N ILE A 349 20.38 -18.78 2.08
CA ILE A 349 19.16 -19.26 2.72
C ILE A 349 19.43 -20.64 3.30
N ASP A 350 19.12 -20.82 4.59
CA ASP A 350 19.19 -22.13 5.23
C ASP A 350 17.86 -22.86 5.08
N ALA A 351 17.80 -23.79 4.12
CA ALA A 351 16.57 -24.51 3.78
C ALA A 351 16.03 -25.37 4.94
N ASP A 352 16.92 -25.93 5.77
CA ASP A 352 16.53 -26.77 6.90
C ASP A 352 15.87 -25.92 8.01
N VAL A 353 16.41 -24.73 8.27
CA VAL A 353 15.78 -23.78 9.20
C VAL A 353 14.47 -23.24 8.63
N LEU A 354 14.48 -22.84 7.35
CA LEU A 354 13.33 -22.29 6.63
C LEU A 354 12.12 -23.22 6.66
N GLU A 355 12.31 -24.52 6.49
CA GLU A 355 11.25 -25.53 6.49
C GLU A 355 10.32 -25.39 7.72
N SER A 356 10.91 -25.02 8.85
CA SER A 356 10.21 -24.88 10.13
C SER A 356 9.37 -23.60 10.27
N TYR A 357 9.49 -22.65 9.33
CA TYR A 357 8.78 -21.38 9.29
C TYR A 357 7.61 -21.35 8.29
N TYR A 358 7.52 -22.28 7.34
CA TYR A 358 6.38 -22.34 6.41
C TYR A 358 4.99 -22.33 7.08
N PRO A 359 4.76 -23.04 8.22
CA PRO A 359 3.48 -22.96 8.92
C PRO A 359 3.12 -21.59 9.52
N VAL A 360 4.09 -20.68 9.64
CA VAL A 360 3.84 -19.26 10.00
C VAL A 360 3.16 -18.53 8.85
N GLY A 361 3.39 -18.96 7.60
CA GLY A 361 2.86 -18.32 6.41
C GLY A 361 3.49 -16.96 6.19
N GLY A 362 2.89 -15.91 6.75
CA GLY A 362 3.41 -14.56 6.65
C GLY A 362 3.05 -13.71 7.85
N VAL A 363 3.76 -12.60 8.00
CA VAL A 363 3.44 -11.55 8.95
C VAL A 363 3.53 -10.21 8.22
N ARG A 364 2.44 -9.43 8.26
CA ARG A 364 2.38 -8.05 7.79
C ARG A 364 1.71 -7.20 8.87
N ILE A 365 2.20 -5.98 9.06
CA ILE A 365 1.60 -4.97 9.93
C ILE A 365 1.57 -3.66 9.15
N GLU A 366 0.38 -3.09 9.00
CA GLU A 366 0.16 -1.92 8.15
C GLU A 366 -0.70 -0.87 8.83
N ASP A 367 -0.27 0.37 8.69
CA ASP A 367 -0.98 1.54 9.16
C ASP A 367 -0.98 2.64 8.08
N CYS A 368 -2.06 3.43 8.04
CA CYS A 368 -2.17 4.68 7.28
C CYS A 368 -1.53 5.83 8.05
N ILE A 369 -0.48 6.43 7.48
CA ILE A 369 0.33 7.48 8.10
C ILE A 369 0.14 8.80 7.36
N LEU A 370 -0.36 9.82 8.06
CA LEU A 370 -0.40 11.21 7.60
C LEU A 370 0.96 11.87 7.85
N VAL A 371 1.55 12.46 6.82
CA VAL A 371 2.74 13.31 6.96
C VAL A 371 2.29 14.69 7.47
N THR A 372 2.70 15.08 8.67
CA THR A 372 2.39 16.41 9.23
C THR A 372 3.46 17.42 8.84
N ARG A 373 3.37 18.67 9.32
CA ARG A 373 4.37 19.71 9.03
C ARG A 373 5.73 19.46 9.68
N ASP A 374 5.74 18.68 10.76
CA ASP A 374 6.87 18.49 11.67
C ASP A 374 7.16 17.00 11.96
N GLY A 375 6.40 16.08 11.36
CA GLY A 375 6.58 14.65 11.54
C GLY A 375 5.48 13.85 10.86
N TYR A 376 4.79 13.03 11.64
CA TYR A 376 3.73 12.15 11.18
C TYR A 376 2.63 12.00 12.22
N GLU A 377 1.48 11.53 11.76
CA GLU A 377 0.39 11.05 12.58
C GLU A 377 -0.07 9.69 12.06
N ASN A 378 -0.19 8.71 12.94
CA ASN A 378 -0.78 7.43 12.61
C ASN A 378 -2.31 7.53 12.70
N LEU A 379 -2.98 7.40 11.56
CA LEU A 379 -4.45 7.46 11.48
C LEU A 379 -5.11 6.14 11.90
N THR A 380 -4.36 5.04 11.87
CA THR A 380 -4.85 3.70 12.19
C THR A 380 -4.86 3.49 13.71
N THR A 381 -6.01 3.08 14.24
CA THR A 381 -6.21 2.83 15.67
C THR A 381 -6.46 1.35 15.98
N ALA A 382 -6.29 0.47 14.98
CA ALA A 382 -6.44 -0.97 15.14
C ALA A 382 -5.39 -1.49 16.15
N PRO A 383 -5.78 -2.33 17.12
CA PRO A 383 -4.86 -2.80 18.15
C PRO A 383 -3.70 -3.58 17.50
N LYS A 384 -2.48 -3.38 18.02
CA LYS A 384 -1.28 -4.14 17.63
C LYS A 384 -0.48 -4.58 18.86
N GLY A 385 0.52 -5.44 18.66
CA GLY A 385 1.41 -5.90 19.73
C GLY A 385 0.67 -6.48 20.94
N ARG A 386 0.98 -5.98 22.14
CA ARG A 386 0.38 -6.47 23.39
C ARG A 386 -1.12 -6.18 23.50
N GLU A 387 -1.57 -5.02 23.04
CA GLU A 387 -3.00 -4.66 23.08
C GLU A 387 -3.83 -5.66 22.28
N LEU A 388 -3.37 -6.02 21.08
CA LEU A 388 -4.05 -7.00 20.23
C LEU A 388 -4.23 -8.35 20.93
N LEU A 389 -3.18 -8.85 21.59
CA LEU A 389 -3.26 -10.08 22.38
C LEU A 389 -4.25 -9.96 23.53
N ASP A 390 -4.30 -8.82 24.20
CA ASP A 390 -5.24 -8.60 25.29
C ASP A 390 -6.68 -8.52 24.79
N VAL A 391 -6.92 -7.93 23.62
CA VAL A 391 -8.23 -7.93 22.95
C VAL A 391 -8.67 -9.35 22.57
N ILE A 392 -7.78 -10.15 21.97
CA ILE A 392 -8.08 -11.54 21.57
C ILE A 392 -8.44 -12.40 22.78
N ASN A 393 -7.72 -12.22 23.88
CA ASN A 393 -7.90 -13.01 25.10
C ASN A 393 -8.93 -12.44 26.09
N GLY A 394 -9.66 -11.38 25.71
CA GLY A 394 -10.69 -10.77 26.56
C GLY A 394 -10.15 -10.10 27.83
N ARG A 395 -8.92 -9.57 27.79
CA ARG A 395 -8.24 -8.86 28.88
C ARG A 395 -8.24 -7.32 28.73
N ALA A 396 -8.77 -6.81 27.61
CA ALA A 396 -8.75 -5.40 27.22
C ALA A 396 -10.09 -4.68 27.42
#